data_AF-A0A1V4UE46-F1
#
_entry.id   AF-A0A1V4UE46-F1
#
_cell.length_a   1.000
_cell.length_b   1.000
_cell.length_c   1.000
_cell.angle_alpha   90.00
_cell.angle_beta   90.00
_cell.angle_gamma   90.00
#
_symmetry.space_group_name_H-M   'P 1'
#
loop_
_entity.id
_entity.type
_entity.pdbx_description
1 polymer ?
#
loop_
_entity_poly.entity_id
_entity_poly.type
_entity_poly.pdbx_seq_one_letter_code
_entity_poly.pdbx_strand_id
1 'polypeptide(L)'
;MVDIWVNLSNSLPIIFLLIGLIVVYFIIREIRLTYTKTRMAQLDLEKEKLQVIKADFERKENPFFRISPGKMEELKSLDDENSLLETDIYAQQNAVEKRIQRLESKVRLNKLDHMIEKIKKEEDRLK
;
A
#
# COMPACT_ATOMS: atom_id res chain seq x y z
N MET A 1 13.31 -27.25 -72.69
CA MET A 1 12.51 -26.11 -72.19
C MET A 1 11.56 -26.48 -71.03
N VAL A 2 11.22 -27.75 -70.80
CA VAL A 2 10.34 -28.18 -69.69
C VAL A 2 11.06 -28.20 -68.34
N ASP A 3 12.33 -28.59 -68.31
CA ASP A 3 13.12 -28.70 -67.05
C ASP A 3 13.36 -27.36 -66.35
N ILE A 4 13.40 -26.27 -67.12
CA ILE A 4 13.56 -24.91 -66.58
C ILE A 4 12.26 -24.46 -65.89
N TRP A 5 11.10 -24.82 -66.46
CA TRP A 5 9.80 -24.44 -65.91
C TRP A 5 9.46 -25.20 -64.63
N VAL A 6 9.84 -26.48 -64.54
CA VAL A 6 9.68 -27.31 -63.34
C VAL A 6 10.62 -26.87 -62.21
N ASN A 7 11.88 -26.52 -62.53
CA ASN A 7 12.79 -25.96 -61.53
C ASN A 7 12.33 -24.57 -61.04
N LEU A 8 11.76 -23.75 -61.91
CA LEU A 8 11.20 -22.46 -61.54
C LEU A 8 9.97 -22.62 -60.63
N SER A 9 9.05 -23.53 -60.96
CA SER A 9 7.85 -23.76 -60.13
C SER A 9 8.20 -24.31 -58.75
N ASN A 10 9.24 -25.15 -58.66
CA ASN A 10 9.68 -25.76 -57.40
C ASN A 10 10.52 -24.80 -56.52
N SER A 11 11.16 -23.79 -57.12
CA SER A 11 11.95 -22.78 -56.38
C SER A 11 11.14 -21.58 -55.90
N LEU A 12 10.02 -21.25 -56.56
CA LEU A 12 9.08 -20.20 -56.12
C LEU A 12 8.58 -20.35 -54.67
N PRO A 13 8.12 -21.54 -54.19
CA PRO A 13 7.68 -21.68 -52.80
C PRO A 13 8.83 -21.53 -51.79
N ILE A 14 10.05 -21.93 -52.16
CA ILE A 14 11.25 -21.79 -51.31
C ILE A 14 11.62 -20.30 -51.17
N ILE A 15 11.56 -19.55 -52.26
CA ILE A 15 11.78 -18.10 -52.28
C ILE A 15 10.70 -17.40 -51.44
N PHE A 16 9.44 -17.80 -51.56
CA PHE A 16 8.34 -17.24 -50.78
C PHE A 16 8.50 -17.53 -49.28
N LEU A 17 8.98 -18.71 -48.91
CA LEU A 17 9.29 -19.08 -47.53
C LEU A 17 10.44 -18.24 -46.98
N LEU A 18 11.50 -18.02 -47.77
CA LEU A 18 12.62 -17.14 -47.41
C LEU A 18 12.17 -15.69 -47.18
N ILE A 19 11.33 -15.16 -48.07
CA ILE A 19 10.74 -13.82 -47.94
C ILE A 19 9.86 -13.77 -46.68
N GLY A 20 9.04 -14.79 -46.43
CA GLY A 20 8.23 -14.90 -45.23
C GLY A 20 9.07 -14.87 -43.96
N LEU A 21 10.19 -15.61 -43.93
CA LEU A 21 11.12 -15.62 -42.80
C LEU A 21 11.74 -14.24 -42.54
N ILE A 22 12.09 -13.52 -43.61
CA ILE A 22 12.61 -12.14 -43.53
C ILE A 22 11.54 -11.22 -42.91
N VAL A 23 10.30 -11.30 -43.38
CA VAL A 23 9.20 -10.48 -42.84
C VAL A 23 8.98 -10.77 -41.35
N VAL A 24 8.96 -12.04 -40.96
CA VAL A 24 8.82 -12.45 -39.54
C VAL A 24 9.99 -11.90 -38.70
N TYR A 25 11.22 -11.98 -39.21
CA TYR A 25 12.38 -11.41 -38.54
C TYR A 25 12.24 -9.89 -38.33
N PHE A 26 11.76 -9.15 -39.33
CA PHE A 26 11.52 -7.72 -39.22
C PHE A 26 10.43 -7.37 -38.20
N ILE A 27 9.35 -8.15 -38.13
CA ILE A 27 8.29 -7.98 -37.14
C ILE A 27 8.84 -8.15 -35.72
N ILE A 28 9.60 -9.22 -35.46
CA ILE A 28 10.20 -9.47 -34.13
C ILE A 28 11.17 -8.34 -33.76
N ARG A 29 11.95 -7.85 -34.72
CA ARG A 29 12.88 -6.73 -34.52
C ARG A 29 12.16 -5.43 -34.16
N GLU A 30 11.09 -5.09 -34.87
CA GLU A 30 10.33 -3.86 -34.60
C GLU A 30 9.59 -3.89 -33.26
N ILE A 31 9.00 -5.04 -32.92
CA ILE A 31 8.33 -5.22 -31.63
C ILE A 31 9.32 -4.99 -30.48
N ARG A 32 10.53 -5.58 -30.55
CA ARG A 32 11.58 -5.39 -29.53
C ARG A 32 12.00 -3.92 -29.39
N LEU A 33 12.16 -3.21 -30.51
CA LEU A 33 12.50 -1.80 -30.50
C LEU A 33 11.38 -0.94 -29.90
N THR A 34 10.13 -1.25 -30.22
CA THR A 34 8.96 -0.53 -29.73
C THR A 34 8.82 -0.65 -28.21
N TYR A 35 8.96 -1.85 -27.64
CA TYR A 35 8.92 -2.04 -26.18
C TYR A 35 10.01 -1.28 -25.43
N THR A 36 11.18 -1.09 -26.05
CA THR A 36 12.27 -0.31 -25.44
C THR A 36 12.00 1.19 -25.54
N LYS A 37 11.44 1.64 -26.67
CA LYS A 37 11.08 3.04 -26.91
C LYS A 37 9.91 3.51 -26.05
N THR A 38 8.90 2.68 -25.79
CA THR A 38 7.77 3.07 -24.92
C THR A 38 8.22 3.32 -23.49
N ARG A 39 9.15 2.52 -22.96
CA ARG A 39 9.72 2.74 -21.63
C ARG A 39 10.54 4.02 -21.55
N MET A 40 11.31 4.33 -22.59
CA MET A 40 12.06 5.59 -22.69
C MET A 40 11.13 6.80 -22.83
N ALA A 41 10.08 6.69 -23.66
CA ALA A 41 9.09 7.75 -23.82
C ALA A 41 8.31 8.02 -22.53
N GLN A 42 8.00 6.99 -21.74
CA GLN A 42 7.40 7.15 -20.41
C GLN A 42 8.37 7.85 -19.44
N LEU A 43 9.64 7.43 -19.42
CA LEU A 43 10.69 8.06 -18.60
C LEU A 43 10.92 9.53 -18.97
N ASP A 44 10.92 9.87 -20.26
CA ASP A 44 11.10 11.25 -20.71
C ASP A 44 9.85 12.10 -20.40
N LEU A 45 8.64 11.54 -20.52
CA LEU A 45 7.40 12.20 -20.10
C LEU A 45 7.38 12.46 -18.58
N GLU A 46 7.88 11.52 -17.78
CA GLU A 46 8.01 11.70 -16.32
C GLU A 46 9.03 12.77 -15.96
N LYS A 47 10.17 12.82 -16.66
CA LYS A 47 11.18 13.88 -16.49
C LYS A 47 10.61 15.25 -16.86
N GLU A 48 9.86 15.35 -17.95
CA GLU A 48 9.24 16.61 -18.38
C GLU A 48 8.20 17.09 -17.35
N LYS A 49 7.36 16.18 -16.83
CA LYS A 49 6.44 16.51 -15.71
C LYS A 49 7.18 16.98 -14.46
N LEU A 50 8.29 16.33 -14.09
CA LEU A 50 9.12 16.75 -12.97
C LEU A 50 9.75 18.13 -13.19
N GLN A 51 10.13 18.46 -14.43
CA GLN A 51 10.65 19.79 -14.76
C GLN A 51 9.57 20.87 -14.68
N VAL A 52 8.36 20.61 -15.16
CA VAL A 52 7.21 21.53 -15.02
C VAL A 52 6.89 21.75 -13.55
N ILE A 53 6.83 20.68 -12.76
CA ILE A 53 6.62 20.75 -11.31
C ILE A 53 7.74 21.55 -10.63
N LYS A 54 9.00 21.36 -11.01
CA LYS A 54 10.13 22.15 -10.51
C LYS A 54 10.04 23.62 -10.90
N ALA A 55 9.65 23.93 -12.13
CA ALA A 55 9.47 25.30 -12.59
C ALA A 55 8.29 25.98 -11.88
N ASP A 56 7.19 25.27 -11.63
CA ASP A 56 6.08 25.74 -10.82
C ASP A 56 6.48 25.91 -9.34
N PHE A 57 7.37 25.06 -8.83
CA PHE A 57 7.97 25.21 -7.49
C PHE A 57 8.88 26.43 -7.38
N GLU A 58 9.62 26.78 -8.42
CA GLU A 58 10.50 27.97 -8.45
C GLU A 58 9.71 29.27 -8.59
N ARG A 59 8.56 29.25 -9.28
CA ARG A 59 7.69 30.43 -9.45
C ARG A 59 6.81 30.73 -8.23
N LYS A 60 6.57 29.74 -7.36
CA LYS A 60 5.74 29.92 -6.16
C LYS A 60 6.65 30.29 -4.99
N GLU A 61 6.68 31.57 -4.61
CA GLU A 61 7.55 32.16 -3.57
C GLU A 61 7.51 31.52 -2.16
N ASN A 62 6.71 30.47 -1.93
CA ASN A 62 6.80 29.64 -0.73
C ASN A 62 6.33 28.21 -1.03
N PRO A 63 7.26 27.25 -1.24
CA PRO A 63 6.89 25.86 -1.35
C PRO A 63 6.60 25.31 0.05
N PHE A 64 5.34 25.00 0.33
CA PHE A 64 4.80 24.33 1.52
C PHE A 64 5.46 22.96 1.88
N PHE A 65 6.56 22.58 1.22
CA PHE A 65 7.28 21.32 1.42
C PHE A 65 8.79 21.45 1.68
N ARG A 66 9.34 22.65 1.82
CA ARG A 66 10.60 22.80 2.57
C ARG A 66 10.27 23.06 4.03
N ILE A 67 9.85 22.02 4.74
CA ILE A 67 10.00 22.03 6.20
C ILE A 67 11.50 22.28 6.43
N SER A 68 11.85 23.43 7.01
CA SER A 68 13.23 23.75 7.39
C SER A 68 13.82 22.54 8.14
N PRO A 69 15.09 22.13 7.91
CA PRO A 69 15.66 20.96 8.56
C PRO A 69 15.49 20.97 10.09
N GLY A 70 15.49 22.15 10.73
CA GLY A 70 15.19 22.28 12.16
C GLY A 70 13.73 21.97 12.54
N LYS A 71 12.76 22.28 11.67
CA LYS A 71 11.35 21.90 11.87
C LYS A 71 11.10 20.41 11.62
N MET A 72 11.94 19.76 10.81
CA MET A 72 11.88 18.31 10.59
C MET A 72 12.36 17.55 11.84
N GLU A 73 13.40 18.06 12.49
CA GLU A 73 13.90 17.53 13.75
C GLU A 73 12.89 17.73 14.89
N GLU A 74 12.25 18.90 14.97
CA GLU A 74 11.17 19.19 15.92
C GLU A 74 9.96 18.26 15.73
N LEU A 75 9.55 18.02 14.48
CA LEU A 75 8.48 17.07 14.16
C LEU A 75 8.85 15.65 14.57
N LYS A 76 10.12 15.24 14.39
CA LYS A 76 10.58 13.93 14.81
C LYS A 76 10.57 13.78 16.34
N SER A 77 11.03 14.81 17.07
CA SER A 77 10.98 14.78 18.54
C SER A 77 9.55 14.75 19.08
N LEU A 78 8.62 15.47 18.43
CA LEU A 78 7.21 15.43 18.80
C LEU A 78 6.57 14.08 18.50
N ASP A 79 6.95 13.41 17.42
CA ASP A 79 6.47 12.06 17.09
C ASP A 79 6.98 11.02 18.10
N ASP A 80 8.25 11.09 18.48
CA ASP A 80 8.84 10.24 19.52
C ASP A 80 8.16 10.48 20.89
N GLU A 81 7.90 11.74 21.26
CA GLU A 81 7.18 12.09 22.50
C GLU A 81 5.72 11.60 22.45
N ASN A 82 5.03 11.75 21.33
CA ASN A 82 3.66 11.26 21.16
C ASN A 82 3.59 9.73 21.28
N SER A 83 4.57 9.00 20.74
CA SER A 83 4.63 7.54 20.85
C SER A 83 4.79 7.07 22.31
N LEU A 84 5.62 7.76 23.09
CA LEU A 84 5.78 7.50 24.51
C LEU A 84 4.50 7.83 25.29
N LEU A 85 3.89 8.99 25.03
CA LEU A 85 2.64 9.40 25.67
C LEU A 85 1.49 8.44 25.35
N GLU A 86 1.37 7.96 24.12
CA GLU A 86 0.36 6.97 23.73
C GLU A 86 0.53 5.67 24.50
N THR A 87 1.77 5.20 24.66
CA THR A 87 2.10 4.00 25.43
C THR A 87 1.72 4.14 26.91
N ASP A 88 2.05 5.29 27.52
CA ASP A 88 1.72 5.58 28.91
C ASP A 88 0.21 5.73 29.13
N ILE A 89 -0.49 6.41 28.23
CA ILE A 89 -1.95 6.54 28.26
C ILE A 89 -2.60 5.16 28.18
N TYR A 90 -2.12 4.30 27.29
CA TYR A 90 -2.62 2.93 27.15
C TYR A 90 -2.40 2.11 28.43
N ALA A 91 -1.22 2.23 29.06
CA ALA A 91 -0.93 1.56 30.33
C ALA A 91 -1.86 2.06 31.47
N GLN A 92 -2.10 3.37 31.55
CA GLN A 92 -3.03 3.95 32.52
C GLN A 92 -4.47 3.51 32.30
N GLN A 93 -4.95 3.51 31.05
CA GLN A 93 -6.30 3.04 30.71
C GLN A 93 -6.49 1.58 31.12
N ASN A 94 -5.54 0.70 30.79
CA ASN A 94 -5.57 -0.70 31.19
C ASN A 94 -5.60 -0.88 32.73
N ALA A 95 -4.85 -0.05 33.47
CA ALA A 95 -4.87 -0.10 34.92
C ALA A 95 -6.22 0.33 35.50
N VAL A 96 -6.84 1.36 34.93
CA VAL A 96 -8.18 1.84 35.32
C VAL A 96 -9.25 0.81 34.99
N GLU A 97 -9.23 0.23 33.80
CA GLU A 97 -10.20 -0.78 33.37
C GLU A 97 -10.16 -2.02 34.29
N LYS A 98 -8.97 -2.52 34.64
CA LYS A 98 -8.81 -3.60 35.62
C LYS A 98 -9.38 -3.24 36.99
N ARG A 99 -9.27 -1.99 37.43
CA ARG A 99 -9.86 -1.53 38.70
C ARG A 99 -11.39 -1.52 38.63
N ILE A 100 -11.95 -1.02 37.53
CA ILE A 100 -13.40 -1.01 37.28
C ILE A 100 -13.94 -2.44 37.30
N GLN A 101 -13.30 -3.36 36.57
CA GLN A 101 -13.72 -4.76 36.52
C GLN A 101 -13.74 -5.43 37.90
N ARG A 102 -12.73 -5.15 38.75
CA ARG A 102 -12.70 -5.64 40.14
C ARG A 102 -13.83 -5.05 40.99
N LEU A 103 -14.11 -3.75 40.83
CA LEU A 103 -15.21 -3.09 41.54
C LEU A 103 -16.57 -3.65 41.12
N GLU A 104 -16.80 -3.85 39.82
CA GLU A 104 -18.02 -4.47 39.32
C GLU A 104 -18.20 -5.90 39.84
N SER A 105 -17.13 -6.69 39.89
CA SER A 105 -17.17 -8.03 40.46
C SER A 105 -17.55 -8.00 41.95
N LYS A 106 -16.94 -7.10 42.74
CA LYS A 106 -17.28 -6.91 44.16
C LYS A 106 -18.73 -6.48 44.36
N VAL A 107 -19.22 -5.53 43.56
CA VAL A 107 -20.62 -5.06 43.64
C VAL A 107 -21.60 -6.18 43.30
N ARG A 108 -21.30 -7.00 42.29
CA ARG A 108 -22.11 -8.17 41.94
C ARG A 108 -22.18 -9.18 43.09
N LEU A 109 -21.06 -9.50 43.73
CA LEU A 109 -21.02 -10.38 44.90
C LEU A 109 -21.83 -9.82 46.06
N ASN A 110 -21.63 -8.54 46.40
CA ASN A 110 -22.37 -7.88 47.48
C ASN A 110 -23.90 -7.88 47.25
N LYS A 111 -24.33 -7.65 46.00
CA LYS A 111 -25.75 -7.76 45.64
C LYS A 111 -26.28 -9.19 45.82
N LEU A 112 -25.49 -10.19 45.43
CA LEU A 112 -25.84 -11.60 45.60
C LEU A 112 -25.98 -11.97 47.08
N ASP A 113 -25.02 -11.56 47.92
CA ASP A 113 -25.04 -11.79 49.36
C ASP A 113 -26.27 -11.16 50.02
N HIS A 114 -26.63 -9.94 49.60
CA HIS A 114 -27.80 -9.27 50.14
C HIS A 114 -29.13 -9.91 49.71
N MET A 115 -29.18 -10.53 48.52
CA MET A 115 -30.33 -11.34 48.09
C MET A 115 -30.43 -12.64 48.90
N ILE A 116 -29.32 -13.33 49.15
CA ILE A 116 -29.28 -14.55 49.98
C ILE A 116 -29.76 -14.24 51.40
N GLU A 117 -29.30 -13.12 51.97
CA GLU A 117 -29.72 -12.71 53.32
C GLU A 117 -31.23 -12.42 53.39
N LYS A 118 -31.83 -11.82 52.35
CA LYS A 118 -33.28 -11.62 52.28
C LYS A 118 -34.03 -12.94 52.20
N ILE A 119 -33.59 -13.88 51.36
CA ILE A 119 -34.21 -15.20 51.23
C ILE A 119 -34.18 -15.93 52.57
N LYS A 120 -33.02 -15.92 53.26
CA LYS A 120 -32.89 -16.55 54.58
C LYS A 120 -33.84 -15.95 55.63
N LYS A 121 -34.00 -14.62 55.64
CA LYS A 121 -34.96 -13.94 56.52
C LYS A 121 -36.41 -14.27 56.20
N GLU A 122 -36.76 -14.54 54.94
CA GLU A 122 -38.09 -15.01 54.57
C GLU A 122 -38.31 -16.48 54.94
N GLU A 123 -37.30 -17.34 54.78
CA GLU A 123 -37.36 -18.74 55.25
C GLU A 123 -37.52 -18.84 56.77
N ASP A 124 -36.78 -18.04 57.54
CA ASP A 124 -36.90 -18.00 59.01
C ASP A 124 -38.25 -17.45 59.49
N ARG A 125 -39.00 -16.71 58.64
CA ARG A 125 -40.37 -16.25 58.94
C ARG A 125 -41.46 -17.26 58.57
N LEU A 126 -41.14 -18.22 57.71
CA LEU A 126 -42.06 -19.26 57.26
C LEU A 126 -41.98 -20.54 58.12
N LYS A 127 -40.94 -20.67 58.95
CA LYS A 127 -40.82 -21.65 60.03
C LYS A 127 -41.43 -21.14 61.32
#